data_AF-A0A7K2QLG0-F1
#
_entry.id   AF-A0A7K2QLG0-F1
#
_cell.length_a   1.000
_cell.length_b   1.000
_cell.length_c   1.000
_cell.angle_alpha   90.00
_cell.angle_beta   90.00
_cell.angle_gamma   90.00
#
_symmetry.space_group_name_H-M   'P 1'
#
loop_
_entity.id
_entity.type
_entity.pdbx_description
1 polymer ?
#
loop_
_entity_poly.entity_id
_entity_poly.type
_entity_poly.pdbx_seq_one_letter_code
_entity_poly.pdbx_strand_id
1 'polypeptide(L)'
;MRNRIYVGAVAAVLLATASPAQASGGAQDGPVGVGVIGSGLRVEEVRALLDGWEPGARARVSLWRGGRFDKWVTPWKATASRDVANYKHEFASWKLNRDFPHRSRLCVEFEHRDERPCVTIQR
;
A
#
# COMPACT_ATOMS: atom_id res chain seq x y z
N MET A 1 -64.48 -17.85 -16.29
CA MET A 1 -63.68 -16.61 -16.21
C MET A 1 -62.36 -16.97 -15.54
N ARG A 2 -61.24 -17.01 -16.27
CA ARG A 2 -59.96 -17.55 -15.77
C ARG A 2 -58.87 -16.51 -16.02
N ASN A 3 -58.48 -15.84 -14.93
CA ASN A 3 -57.62 -14.68 -14.90
C ASN A 3 -56.16 -15.09 -15.19
N ARG A 4 -55.51 -14.48 -16.18
CA ARG A 4 -54.10 -14.72 -16.53
C ARG A 4 -53.25 -13.67 -15.80
N ILE A 5 -52.42 -14.12 -14.88
CA ILE A 5 -51.45 -13.31 -14.16
C ILE A 5 -50.19 -13.19 -15.05
N TYR A 6 -49.77 -11.96 -15.33
CA TYR A 6 -48.54 -11.66 -16.06
C TYR A 6 -47.34 -11.87 -15.14
N VAL A 7 -46.45 -12.79 -15.51
CA VAL A 7 -45.14 -12.96 -14.87
C VAL A 7 -44.21 -11.91 -15.45
N GLY A 8 -43.95 -10.85 -14.67
CA GLY A 8 -42.98 -9.82 -15.03
C GLY A 8 -41.55 -10.34 -14.87
N ALA A 9 -40.78 -10.34 -15.95
CA ALA A 9 -39.34 -10.61 -15.92
C ALA A 9 -38.59 -9.37 -15.43
N VAL A 10 -37.98 -9.44 -14.24
CA VAL A 10 -37.08 -8.40 -13.74
C VAL A 10 -35.67 -8.72 -14.24
N ALA A 11 -35.19 -7.95 -15.21
CA ALA A 11 -33.81 -8.02 -15.68
C ALA A 11 -32.88 -7.38 -14.65
N ALA A 12 -32.03 -8.19 -14.00
CA ALA A 12 -30.99 -7.72 -13.11
C ALA A 12 -29.83 -7.12 -13.93
N VAL A 13 -29.71 -5.79 -13.91
CA VAL A 13 -28.55 -5.08 -14.46
C VAL A 13 -27.37 -5.29 -13.50
N LEU A 14 -26.44 -6.16 -13.90
CA LEU A 14 -25.12 -6.28 -13.26
C LEU A 14 -24.32 -5.01 -13.54
N LEU A 15 -24.48 -4.01 -12.69
CA LEU A 15 -23.60 -2.84 -12.63
C LEU A 15 -22.22 -3.33 -12.20
N ALA A 16 -21.33 -3.57 -13.16
CA ALA A 16 -19.92 -3.75 -12.92
C ALA A 16 -19.36 -2.43 -12.38
N THR A 17 -19.35 -2.30 -11.05
CA THR A 17 -18.63 -1.22 -10.38
C THR A 17 -17.14 -1.49 -10.55
N ALA A 18 -16.54 -0.81 -11.53
CA ALA A 18 -15.09 -0.67 -11.58
C ALA A 18 -14.68 -0.05 -10.23
N SER A 19 -14.12 -0.87 -9.33
CA SER A 19 -13.60 -0.38 -8.06
C SER A 19 -12.57 0.69 -8.39
N PRO A 20 -12.59 1.85 -7.71
CA PRO A 20 -11.63 2.90 -7.99
C PRO A 20 -10.23 2.34 -7.78
N ALA A 21 -9.39 2.53 -8.78
CA ALA A 21 -8.00 2.18 -8.80
C ALA A 21 -7.29 2.64 -7.52
N GLN A 22 -6.86 1.70 -6.67
CA GLN A 22 -6.24 2.00 -5.37
C GLN A 22 -4.71 1.86 -5.46
N ALA A 23 -4.02 3.00 -5.59
CA ALA A 23 -2.59 3.10 -5.27
C ALA A 23 -2.38 3.34 -3.77
N SER A 24 -3.38 3.89 -3.08
CA SER A 24 -3.33 4.11 -1.65
C SER A 24 -3.60 2.82 -0.88
N GLY A 25 -2.85 2.59 0.20
CA GLY A 25 -3.01 1.43 1.05
C GLY A 25 -1.96 1.39 2.14
N GLY A 26 -2.14 0.51 3.12
CA GLY A 26 -1.18 0.29 4.19
C GLY A 26 -1.04 -1.20 4.48
N ALA A 27 0.13 -1.59 4.96
CA ALA A 27 0.38 -2.92 5.48
C ALA A 27 1.33 -2.85 6.68
N GLN A 28 1.19 -3.79 7.60
CA GLN A 28 2.03 -3.92 8.78
C GLN A 28 2.44 -5.38 8.94
N ASP A 29 3.68 -5.58 9.39
CA ASP A 29 4.27 -6.86 9.74
C ASP A 29 5.14 -6.65 10.97
N GLY A 30 4.69 -7.17 12.12
CA GLY A 30 5.29 -6.85 13.41
C GLY A 30 5.40 -5.33 13.65
N PRO A 31 6.58 -4.81 14.03
CA PRO A 31 6.77 -3.39 14.29
C PRO A 31 6.91 -2.56 13.01
N VAL A 32 7.05 -3.18 11.83
CA VAL A 32 7.29 -2.47 10.57
C VAL A 32 5.98 -2.19 9.85
N GLY A 33 5.80 -0.95 9.41
CA GLY A 33 4.66 -0.50 8.63
C GLY A 33 5.08 0.14 7.32
N VAL A 34 4.26 -0.06 6.28
CA VAL A 34 4.30 0.67 5.02
C VAL A 34 2.98 1.36 4.79
N GLY A 35 3.03 2.63 4.39
CA GLY A 35 1.90 3.38 3.87
C GLY A 35 2.20 3.86 2.46
N VAL A 36 1.28 3.66 1.53
CA VAL A 36 1.35 4.19 0.17
C VAL A 36 0.20 5.16 -0.01
N ILE A 37 0.50 6.32 -0.60
CA ILE A 37 -0.48 7.35 -0.93
C ILE A 37 -0.38 7.59 -2.43
N GLY A 38 -1.52 7.57 -3.10
CA GLY A 38 -1.64 7.79 -4.53
C GLY A 38 -3.01 7.43 -5.09
N SER A 39 -3.16 7.59 -6.40
CA SER A 39 -4.39 7.31 -7.13
C SER A 39 -4.11 6.36 -8.29
N GLY A 40 -4.91 5.31 -8.40
CA GLY A 40 -4.76 4.25 -9.38
C GLY A 40 -3.41 3.55 -9.40
N LEU A 41 -2.64 3.74 -10.47
CA LEU A 41 -1.28 3.20 -10.55
C LEU A 41 -0.21 4.20 -10.12
N ARG A 42 -0.60 5.47 -9.92
CA ARG A 42 0.32 6.54 -9.59
C ARG A 42 0.53 6.57 -8.09
N VAL A 43 1.77 6.37 -7.67
CA VAL A 43 2.17 6.53 -6.28
C VAL A 43 2.81 7.91 -6.10
N GLU A 44 2.23 8.69 -5.21
CA GLU A 44 2.69 10.03 -4.86
C GLU A 44 3.70 9.97 -3.73
N GLU A 45 3.41 9.18 -2.70
CA GLU A 45 4.25 9.06 -1.51
C GLU A 45 4.26 7.63 -0.99
N VAL A 46 5.44 7.20 -0.51
CA VAL A 46 5.57 6.01 0.33
C VAL A 46 6.10 6.43 1.69
N ARG A 47 5.54 5.84 2.74
CA ARG A 47 5.88 6.03 4.14
C ARG A 47 6.33 4.70 4.72
N ALA A 48 7.41 4.74 5.46
CA ALA A 48 7.93 3.67 6.28
C ALA A 48 7.76 4.08 7.74
N LEU A 49 7.23 3.17 8.54
CA LEU A 49 7.08 3.32 9.97
C LEU A 49 7.75 2.13 10.66
N LEU A 50 8.47 2.38 11.74
CA LEU A 50 8.95 1.34 12.64
C LEU A 50 8.51 1.72 14.05
N ASP A 51 7.72 0.85 14.66
CA ASP A 51 7.26 1.01 16.04
C ASP A 51 8.44 0.90 17.01
N GLY A 52 8.45 1.77 18.03
CA GLY A 52 9.54 1.89 18.99
C GLY A 52 10.52 3.03 18.69
N TRP A 53 11.41 3.28 19.65
CA TRP A 53 12.42 4.33 19.56
C TRP A 53 13.76 3.71 19.15
N GLU A 54 14.15 3.89 17.89
CA GLU A 54 15.34 3.28 17.29
C GLU A 54 16.14 4.34 16.51
N PRO A 55 16.80 5.29 17.22
CA PRO A 55 17.46 6.42 16.57
C PRO A 55 18.54 5.96 15.59
N GLY A 56 18.52 6.52 14.39
CA GLY A 56 19.48 6.17 13.35
C GLY A 56 19.10 4.94 12.53
N ALA A 57 17.93 4.35 12.77
CA ALA A 57 17.37 3.34 11.88
C ALA A 57 17.30 3.86 10.43
N ARG A 58 17.50 2.96 9.48
CA ARG A 58 17.47 3.27 8.05
C ARG A 58 16.43 2.43 7.37
N ALA A 59 15.63 3.06 6.52
CA ALA A 59 14.58 2.42 5.76
C ALA A 59 14.82 2.62 4.26
N ARG A 60 14.28 1.71 3.44
CA ARG A 60 14.21 1.84 1.98
C ARG A 60 12.97 1.15 1.43
N VAL A 61 12.70 1.39 0.15
CA VAL A 61 11.56 0.80 -0.55
C VAL A 61 12.04 -0.09 -1.69
N SER A 62 11.48 -1.30 -1.79
CA SER A 62 11.68 -2.22 -2.91
C SER A 62 10.40 -2.43 -3.71
N LEU A 63 10.57 -2.72 -5.00
CA LEU A 63 9.50 -3.13 -5.90
C LEU A 63 9.58 -4.63 -6.12
N TRP A 64 8.44 -5.28 -6.00
CA TRP A 64 8.29 -6.71 -6.24
C TRP A 64 7.23 -6.96 -7.31
N ARG A 65 7.48 -7.95 -8.18
CA ARG A 65 6.57 -8.36 -9.26
C ARG A 65 6.51 -9.88 -9.33
N GLY A 66 5.30 -10.44 -9.35
CA GLY A 66 5.11 -11.89 -9.41
C GLY A 66 5.80 -12.65 -8.26
N GLY A 67 5.85 -12.05 -7.06
CA GLY A 67 6.52 -12.63 -5.89
C GLY A 67 8.04 -12.54 -5.88
N ARG A 68 8.66 -11.89 -6.88
CA ARG A 68 10.12 -11.73 -6.96
C ARG A 68 10.53 -10.27 -6.81
N PHE A 69 11.71 -10.06 -6.23
CA PHE A 69 12.35 -8.76 -6.21
C PHE A 69 12.60 -8.29 -7.64
N ASP A 70 12.24 -7.05 -7.93
CA ASP A 70 12.46 -6.41 -9.22
C ASP A 70 13.60 -5.39 -9.12
N LYS A 71 13.44 -4.40 -8.22
CA LYS A 71 14.45 -3.35 -8.01
C LYS A 71 14.26 -2.58 -6.71
N TRP A 72 15.31 -1.89 -6.31
CA TRP A 72 15.23 -0.82 -5.32
C TRP A 72 14.52 0.40 -5.91
N VAL A 73 13.52 0.90 -5.19
CA VAL A 73 12.74 2.10 -5.56
C VAL A 73 13.41 3.35 -5.01
N THR A 74 13.98 3.24 -3.81
CA THR A 74 14.69 4.30 -3.10
C THR A 74 15.99 3.76 -2.49
N PRO A 75 17.02 4.59 -2.30
CA PRO A 75 18.17 4.22 -1.48
C PRO A 75 17.78 4.18 0.01
N TRP A 76 18.66 3.62 0.84
CA TRP A 76 18.57 3.73 2.28
C TRP A 76 18.49 5.20 2.72
N LYS A 77 17.52 5.51 3.59
CA LYS A 77 17.31 6.83 4.18
C LYS A 77 17.20 6.68 5.70
N ALA A 78 17.89 7.53 6.44
CA ALA A 78 17.72 7.61 7.89
C ALA A 78 16.27 8.03 8.25
N THR A 79 15.72 7.39 9.27
CA THR A 79 14.43 7.77 9.82
C THR A 79 14.55 8.98 10.73
N ALA A 80 13.40 9.61 10.99
CA ALA A 80 13.26 10.57 12.05
C ALA A 80 12.47 9.93 13.19
N SER A 81 13.01 10.00 14.41
CA SER A 81 12.28 9.63 15.62
C SER A 81 11.14 10.62 15.85
N ARG A 82 9.96 10.08 16.12
CA ARG A 82 8.72 10.82 16.36
C ARG A 82 8.07 10.32 17.64
N ASP A 83 7.53 11.26 18.40
CA ASP A 83 6.67 10.99 19.55
C ASP A 83 5.36 11.73 19.30
N VAL A 84 4.28 10.97 19.09
CA VAL A 84 2.95 11.53 18.84
C VAL A 84 1.99 10.89 19.83
N ALA A 85 1.41 11.66 20.73
CA ALA A 85 0.49 11.15 21.76
C ALA A 85 1.07 9.99 22.59
N ASN A 86 2.35 10.08 22.97
CA ASN A 86 3.13 9.06 23.67
C ASN A 86 3.43 7.79 22.83
N TYR A 87 3.15 7.83 21.52
CA TYR A 87 3.52 6.78 20.59
C TYR A 87 4.86 7.12 19.91
N LYS A 88 5.89 6.39 20.34
CA LYS A 88 7.27 6.49 19.86
C LYS A 88 7.48 5.61 18.64
N HIS A 89 7.88 6.22 17.54
CA HIS A 89 8.14 5.50 16.30
C HIS A 89 9.21 6.19 15.46
N GLU A 90 9.84 5.42 14.61
CA GLU A 90 10.71 5.90 13.55
C GLU A 90 9.92 6.08 12.25
N PHE A 91 10.15 7.20 11.56
CA PHE A 91 9.41 7.54 10.35
C PHE A 91 10.33 7.97 9.21
N ALA A 92 10.10 7.42 8.02
CA ALA A 92 10.68 7.93 6.78
C ALA A 92 9.61 8.02 5.69
N SER A 93 9.71 9.04 4.84
CA SER A 93 8.86 9.15 3.66
C SER A 93 9.63 9.55 2.41
N TRP A 94 9.11 9.16 1.25
CA TRP A 94 9.63 9.50 -0.06
C TRP A 94 8.49 9.93 -0.98
N LYS A 95 8.64 11.10 -1.59
CA LYS A 95 7.78 11.51 -2.71
C LYS A 95 8.28 10.82 -3.98
N LEU A 96 7.45 10.00 -4.59
CA LEU A 96 7.80 9.22 -5.78
C LEU A 96 7.19 9.80 -7.05
N ASN A 97 5.95 10.29 -6.98
CA ASN A 97 5.22 10.94 -8.07
C ASN A 97 5.35 10.23 -9.43
N ARG A 98 5.18 8.89 -9.44
CA ARG A 98 5.33 8.08 -10.65
C ARG A 98 4.42 6.86 -10.64
N ASP A 99 4.20 6.32 -11.83
CA ASP A 99 3.36 5.14 -12.03
C ASP A 99 4.12 3.84 -11.75
N PHE A 100 3.39 2.88 -11.19
CA PHE A 100 3.86 1.54 -10.91
C PHE A 100 3.03 0.50 -11.67
N PRO A 101 3.63 -0.64 -12.08
CA PRO A 101 2.88 -1.67 -12.78
C PRO A 101 1.72 -2.23 -11.94
N HIS A 102 0.61 -2.55 -12.59
CA HIS A 102 -0.51 -3.24 -11.96
C HIS A 102 -0.07 -4.57 -11.32
N ARG A 103 -0.55 -4.84 -10.10
CA ARG A 103 -0.19 -5.98 -9.25
C ARG A 103 1.28 -6.03 -8.82
N SER A 104 2.03 -4.96 -9.02
CA SER A 104 3.32 -4.81 -8.35
C SER A 104 3.11 -4.53 -6.87
N ARG A 105 4.11 -4.83 -6.05
CA ARG A 105 4.08 -4.62 -4.60
C ARG A 105 5.21 -3.68 -4.20
N LEU A 106 4.89 -2.64 -3.44
CA LEU A 106 5.86 -1.78 -2.79
C LEU A 106 6.07 -2.27 -1.36
N CYS A 107 7.29 -2.66 -1.05
CA CYS A 107 7.66 -3.18 0.25
C CYS A 107 8.62 -2.22 0.95
N VAL A 108 8.49 -2.09 2.26
CA VAL A 108 9.43 -1.34 3.10
C VAL A 108 10.35 -2.32 3.81
N GLU A 109 11.62 -1.94 3.90
CA GLU A 109 12.66 -2.66 4.64
C GLU A 109 13.36 -1.70 5.59
N PHE A 110 13.75 -2.21 6.76
CA PHE A 110 14.63 -1.54 7.71
C PHE A 110 15.93 -2.33 7.85
N GLU A 111 17.08 -1.65 7.96
CA GLU A 111 18.42 -2.29 7.90
C GLU A 111 18.66 -3.37 8.98
N HIS A 112 17.93 -3.31 10.10
CA HIS A 112 18.06 -4.21 11.25
C HIS A 112 16.81 -5.05 11.51
N ARG A 113 15.95 -5.22 10.50
CA ARG A 113 14.66 -5.93 10.61
C ARG A 113 14.47 -6.85 9.41
N ASP A 114 13.90 -8.03 9.65
CA ASP A 114 13.59 -9.00 8.60
C ASP A 114 12.16 -8.84 8.07
N GLU A 115 11.28 -8.20 8.86
CA GLU A 115 9.90 -7.90 8.51
C GLU A 115 9.84 -7.01 7.27
N ARG A 116 8.96 -7.36 6.34
CA ARG A 116 8.85 -6.68 5.03
C ARG A 116 7.40 -6.57 4.60
N PRO A 117 6.61 -5.68 5.24
CA PRO A 117 5.24 -5.45 4.83
C PRO A 117 5.21 -4.81 3.43
N CYS A 118 4.20 -5.17 2.65
CA CYS A 118 4.07 -4.68 1.27
C CYS A 118 2.65 -4.27 0.94
N VAL A 119 2.50 -3.20 0.17
CA VAL A 119 1.24 -2.76 -0.43
C VAL A 119 1.19 -3.15 -1.91
N THR A 120 0.11 -3.80 -2.32
CA THR A 120 -0.13 -4.12 -3.73
C THR A 120 -0.73 -2.90 -4.44
N ILE A 121 -0.13 -2.49 -5.56
CA ILE A 121 -0.63 -1.42 -6.42
C ILE A 121 -1.60 -2.01 -7.44
N GLN A 122 -2.84 -1.53 -7.47
CA GLN A 122 -3.85 -2.05 -8.37
C GLN A 122 -4.75 -0.97 -8.98
N ARG A 123 -5.30 -1.31 -10.15
CA ARG A 123 -6.26 -0.48 -10.87
C ARG A 123 -7.67 -0.73 -10.38
#